data_AF-A0A165DPM6-F1
#
_entry.id   AF-A0A165DPM6-F1
#
_cell.length_a   1.000
_cell.length_b   1.000
_cell.length_c   1.000
_cell.angle_alpha   90.00
_cell.angle_beta   90.00
_cell.angle_gamma   90.00
#
_symmetry.space_group_name_H-M   'P 1'
#
loop_
_entity.id
_entity.type
_entity.pdbx_description
1 polymer ?
#
loop_
_entity_poly.entity_id
_entity_poly.type
_entity_poly.pdbx_seq_one_letter_code
_entity_poly.pdbx_strand_id
1 'polypeptide(L)'
;METPGKDSAEHELITASLDLERLEKNLFRSKSLWIPSRARGVFGGQVISQALLAATNCVETAYSVHSLHCYFLYSADASVPIVYNVETLRQGRSYTACTVKAVQKGNCIFAMTCSFHRPEPHQPTHQWPMPTDLPHPDDCPLQEEVYEQGARTLNVSDEERERMLLYAHDRRHSPIAVKLAKRPATKEAYDEPGTTMYWLRARGVGHLEPSFHKCIVAYLSDLAFIGVSAKAVNLSNFGKPPNRLAMMSSLDHSIWFYDHNIECGDWLLHVMESPVAGSGRGLVHGRLYTQEGKLVAVTTQEGVVRAELEGPQSKAKL
;
A
#
# COMPACT_ATOMS: atom_id res chain seq x y z
N MET A 1 13.44 22.39 -18.12
CA MET A 1 12.31 21.86 -17.34
C MET A 1 12.81 21.67 -15.93
N GLU A 2 12.33 22.49 -15.01
CA GLU A 2 12.69 22.44 -13.60
C GLU A 2 12.16 21.14 -12.99
N THR A 3 13.04 20.39 -12.34
CA THR A 3 12.69 19.23 -11.52
C THR A 3 11.87 19.70 -10.31
N PRO A 4 10.63 19.19 -10.10
CA PRO A 4 9.87 19.53 -8.90
C PRO A 4 10.47 18.85 -7.66
N GLY A 5 10.67 19.63 -6.60
CA GLY A 5 10.64 19.22 -5.19
C GLY A 5 11.77 18.31 -4.68
N LYS A 6 12.84 18.91 -4.16
CA LYS A 6 13.88 18.21 -3.38
C LYS A 6 13.50 17.94 -1.91
N ASP A 7 12.32 18.34 -1.47
CA ASP A 7 11.94 18.34 -0.03
C ASP A 7 10.81 17.36 0.37
N SER A 8 10.36 16.46 -0.51
CA SER A 8 9.37 15.42 -0.11
C SER A 8 10.03 14.11 0.31
N ALA A 9 11.01 14.15 1.22
CA ALA A 9 11.61 12.93 1.75
C ALA A 9 10.58 12.13 2.57
N GLU A 10 10.51 10.81 2.37
CA GLU A 10 9.72 9.92 3.23
C GLU A 10 10.29 10.02 4.65
N HIS A 11 9.43 10.10 5.68
CA HIS A 11 9.94 10.05 7.04
C HIS A 11 10.34 8.61 7.38
N GLU A 12 11.55 8.43 7.90
CA GLU A 12 12.06 7.12 8.35
C GLU A 12 11.24 6.52 9.50
N LEU A 13 10.49 7.35 10.22
CA LEU A 13 9.58 6.94 11.28
C LEU A 13 8.14 6.91 10.79
N ILE A 14 7.46 5.78 11.00
CA ILE A 14 6.06 5.61 10.61
C ILE A 14 5.13 6.59 11.32
N THR A 15 5.43 6.93 12.58
CA THR A 15 4.64 7.89 13.37
C THR A 15 4.64 9.28 12.73
N ALA A 16 5.78 9.75 12.24
CA ALA A 16 5.88 11.02 11.53
C ALA A 16 5.15 10.99 10.18
N SER A 17 5.25 9.89 9.44
CA SER A 17 4.55 9.72 8.16
C SER A 17 3.02 9.78 8.29
N LEU A 18 2.48 9.35 9.44
CA LEU A 18 1.04 9.30 9.70
C LEU A 18 0.52 10.48 10.53
N ASP A 19 1.40 11.38 10.97
CA ASP A 19 1.04 12.45 11.89
C ASP A 19 0.03 13.43 11.27
N LEU A 20 -0.99 13.77 12.05
CA LEU A 20 -2.08 14.65 11.68
C LEU A 20 -2.19 15.80 12.68
N GLU A 21 -2.47 16.98 12.16
CA GLU A 21 -2.94 18.10 12.95
C GLU A 21 -4.46 18.06 13.05
N ARG A 22 -5.02 18.10 14.26
CA ARG A 22 -6.46 18.26 14.45
C ARG A 22 -6.82 19.73 14.33
N LEU A 23 -7.64 20.08 13.34
CA LEU A 23 -8.14 21.44 13.12
C LEU A 23 -9.45 21.69 13.88
N GLU A 24 -10.30 20.67 13.96
CA GLU A 24 -11.60 20.69 14.64
C GLU A 24 -11.97 19.28 15.10
N LYS A 25 -13.09 19.13 15.82
CA LYS A 25 -13.52 17.83 16.38
C LYS A 25 -13.41 16.67 15.38
N ASN A 26 -13.88 16.89 14.15
CA ASN A 26 -13.93 15.88 13.09
C ASN A 26 -13.09 16.25 11.85
N LEU A 27 -12.15 17.20 11.99
CA LEU A 27 -11.40 17.76 10.87
C LEU A 27 -9.90 17.70 11.16
N PHE A 28 -9.14 17.09 10.25
CA PHE A 28 -7.70 16.88 10.39
C PHE A 28 -6.95 17.34 9.15
N ARG A 29 -5.65 17.63 9.30
CA ARG A 29 -4.76 18.05 8.22
C ARG A 29 -3.47 17.25 8.26
N SER A 30 -3.02 16.76 7.09
CA SER A 30 -1.71 16.11 6.94
C SER A 30 -0.58 17.08 7.25
N LYS A 31 0.43 16.66 8.01
CA LYS A 31 1.64 17.47 8.25
C LYS A 31 2.71 17.28 7.17
N SER A 32 2.84 16.05 6.67
CA SER A 32 3.81 15.66 5.66
C SER A 32 3.18 14.74 4.63
N LEU A 33 3.64 14.83 3.39
CA LEU A 33 3.19 13.99 2.28
C LEU A 33 4.41 13.52 1.49
N TRP A 34 4.44 12.24 1.14
CA TRP A 34 5.54 11.62 0.42
C TRP A 34 5.13 11.20 -0.99
N ILE A 35 5.97 11.50 -1.97
CA ILE A 35 5.85 11.03 -3.35
C ILE A 35 6.95 10.00 -3.59
N PRO A 36 6.61 8.73 -3.85
CA PRO A 36 7.60 7.73 -4.26
C PRO A 36 8.33 8.14 -5.54
N SER A 37 9.61 7.77 -5.68
CA SER A 37 10.34 8.08 -6.89
C SER A 37 9.62 7.59 -8.14
N ARG A 38 9.46 8.49 -9.11
CA ARG A 38 8.76 8.27 -10.39
C ARG A 38 7.24 8.05 -10.28
N ALA A 39 6.64 8.23 -9.09
CA ALA A 39 5.19 8.30 -8.94
C ALA A 39 4.68 9.69 -9.37
N ARG A 40 3.37 9.77 -9.66
CA ARG A 40 2.70 11.02 -10.07
C ARG A 40 1.97 11.75 -8.94
N GLY A 41 1.87 11.13 -7.77
CA GLY A 41 1.13 11.68 -6.64
C GLY A 41 1.57 11.04 -5.33
N VAL A 42 1.00 11.53 -4.23
CA VAL A 42 1.27 11.00 -2.88
C VAL A 42 1.03 9.49 -2.83
N PHE A 43 1.86 8.79 -2.06
CA PHE A 43 1.70 7.36 -1.81
C PHE A 43 0.30 7.02 -1.27
N GLY A 44 -0.39 6.08 -1.92
CA GLY A 44 -1.77 5.71 -1.60
C GLY A 44 -1.93 5.19 -0.16
N GLY A 45 -1.01 4.34 0.29
CA GLY A 45 -0.98 3.84 1.67
C GLY A 45 -0.90 4.95 2.72
N GLN A 46 -0.23 6.06 2.43
CA GLN A 46 -0.22 7.23 3.33
C GLN A 46 -1.62 7.86 3.44
N VAL A 47 -2.31 8.03 2.31
CA VAL A 47 -3.66 8.62 2.28
C VAL A 47 -4.67 7.72 3.00
N ILE A 48 -4.64 6.40 2.76
CA ILE A 48 -5.49 5.42 3.44
C ILE A 48 -5.24 5.47 4.95
N SER A 49 -3.97 5.40 5.35
CA SER A 49 -3.59 5.31 6.76
C SER A 49 -3.91 6.59 7.53
N GLN A 50 -3.63 7.77 6.98
CA GLN A 50 -4.01 9.04 7.58
C GLN A 50 -5.54 9.20 7.67
N ALA A 51 -6.31 8.78 6.65
CA ALA A 51 -7.76 8.79 6.73
C ALA A 51 -8.29 7.84 7.84
N LEU A 52 -7.70 6.66 7.98
CA LEU A 52 -8.05 5.71 9.05
C LEU A 52 -7.68 6.25 10.43
N LEU A 53 -6.53 6.91 10.57
CA LEU A 53 -6.12 7.56 11.82
C LEU A 53 -7.11 8.68 12.20
N ALA A 54 -7.51 9.52 11.25
CA ALA A 54 -8.51 10.56 11.46
C ALA A 54 -9.84 9.97 11.95
N ALA A 55 -10.34 8.91 11.30
CA ALA A 55 -11.54 8.19 11.73
C ALA A 55 -11.41 7.60 13.14
N THR A 56 -10.28 6.94 13.42
CA THR A 56 -9.98 6.31 14.71
C THR A 56 -9.98 7.34 15.84
N ASN A 57 -9.45 8.53 15.57
CA ASN A 57 -9.42 9.67 16.50
C ASN A 57 -10.79 10.32 16.78
N CYS A 58 -11.85 9.88 16.08
CA CYS A 58 -13.24 10.32 16.26
C CYS A 58 -14.15 9.24 16.87
N VAL A 59 -13.64 8.02 17.07
CA VAL A 59 -14.40 6.88 17.60
C VAL A 59 -13.94 6.59 19.03
N GLU A 60 -14.87 6.16 19.90
CA GLU A 60 -14.54 5.75 21.25
C GLU A 60 -13.55 4.58 21.27
N THR A 61 -12.59 4.60 22.19
CA THR A 61 -11.52 3.60 22.31
C THR A 61 -12.03 2.18 22.61
N ALA A 62 -13.27 2.05 23.07
CA ALA A 62 -13.94 0.75 23.24
C ALA A 62 -14.19 0.02 21.92
N TYR A 63 -14.14 0.72 20.78
CA TYR A 63 -14.32 0.14 19.45
C TYR A 63 -12.98 0.10 18.70
N SER A 64 -12.73 -1.02 18.04
CA SER A 64 -11.57 -1.25 17.20
C SER A 64 -12.01 -1.40 15.74
N VAL A 65 -11.30 -0.75 14.81
CA VAL A 65 -11.57 -0.89 13.38
C VAL A 65 -11.47 -2.37 12.97
N HIS A 66 -12.45 -2.83 12.21
CA HIS A 66 -12.46 -4.17 11.64
C HIS A 66 -12.56 -4.16 10.12
N SER A 67 -12.99 -3.06 9.49
CA SER A 67 -12.89 -2.93 8.05
C SER A 67 -12.82 -1.48 7.57
N LEU A 68 -12.27 -1.31 6.37
CA LEU A 68 -12.37 -0.09 5.59
C LEU A 68 -12.53 -0.41 4.10
N HIS A 69 -13.14 0.52 3.38
CA HIS A 69 -13.28 0.54 1.93
C HIS A 69 -13.06 1.96 1.45
N CYS A 70 -12.23 2.16 0.42
CA CYS A 70 -11.98 3.50 -0.10
C CYS A 70 -11.80 3.54 -1.61
N TYR A 71 -12.01 4.73 -2.18
CA TYR A 71 -11.74 5.04 -3.57
C TYR A 71 -10.76 6.21 -3.69
N PHE A 72 -9.80 6.08 -4.60
CA PHE A 72 -8.92 7.14 -5.06
C PHE A 72 -9.56 7.85 -6.25
N LEU A 73 -9.92 9.12 -6.08
CA LEU A 73 -10.66 9.90 -7.09
C LEU A 73 -9.73 10.77 -7.93
N TYR A 74 -8.72 11.35 -7.31
CA TYR A 74 -7.70 12.19 -7.97
C TYR A 74 -6.33 11.93 -7.36
N SER A 75 -5.27 12.17 -8.14
CA SER A 75 -3.90 12.15 -7.63
C SER A 75 -3.70 13.29 -6.63
N ALA A 76 -3.22 12.96 -5.44
CA ALA A 76 -2.91 13.94 -4.41
C ALA A 76 -1.63 14.71 -4.73
N ASP A 77 -1.65 16.01 -4.48
CA ASP A 77 -0.53 16.95 -4.67
C ASP A 77 0.23 17.12 -3.35
N ALA A 78 1.51 16.74 -3.28
CA ALA A 78 2.29 16.85 -2.04
C ALA A 78 2.64 18.29 -1.64
N SER A 79 2.48 19.27 -2.53
CA SER A 79 2.71 20.69 -2.21
C SER A 79 1.58 21.34 -1.39
N VAL A 80 0.44 20.65 -1.28
CA VAL A 80 -0.73 21.13 -0.55
C VAL A 80 -1.12 20.08 0.50
N PRO A 81 -1.33 20.45 1.77
CA PRO A 81 -1.83 19.51 2.77
C PRO A 81 -3.18 18.88 2.37
N ILE A 82 -3.38 17.61 2.70
CA ILE A 82 -4.68 16.95 2.59
C ILE A 82 -5.50 17.25 3.86
N VAL A 83 -6.75 17.67 3.68
CA VAL A 83 -7.70 17.87 4.78
C VAL A 83 -8.64 16.66 4.84
N TYR A 84 -8.70 15.99 5.98
CA TYR A 84 -9.56 14.82 6.23
C TYR A 84 -10.76 15.25 7.06
N ASN A 85 -11.96 15.16 6.48
CA ASN A 85 -13.23 15.42 7.16
C ASN A 85 -13.92 14.09 7.49
N VAL A 86 -14.19 13.87 8.77
CA VAL A 86 -14.80 12.65 9.31
C VAL A 86 -16.29 12.88 9.59
N GLU A 87 -17.14 12.02 9.07
CA GLU A 87 -18.58 12.02 9.37
C GLU A 87 -18.97 10.67 9.97
N THR A 88 -19.59 10.72 11.15
CA THR A 88 -20.13 9.52 11.78
C THR A 88 -21.47 9.15 11.14
N LEU A 89 -21.51 8.01 10.48
CA LEU A 89 -22.71 7.51 9.80
C LEU A 89 -23.65 6.77 10.76
N ARG A 90 -23.09 6.07 11.74
CA ARG A 90 -23.84 5.27 12.72
C ARG A 90 -23.05 5.12 14.01
N GLN A 91 -23.74 5.24 15.14
CA GLN A 91 -23.24 4.82 16.46
C GLN A 91 -24.22 3.80 17.04
N GLY A 92 -23.78 2.55 17.14
CA GLY A 92 -24.57 1.46 17.71
C GLY A 92 -23.85 0.81 18.88
N ARG A 93 -24.57 -0.06 19.61
CA ARG A 93 -24.02 -0.74 20.79
C ARG A 93 -22.80 -1.60 20.47
N SER A 94 -22.81 -2.28 19.33
CA SER A 94 -21.73 -3.20 18.92
C SER A 94 -20.88 -2.65 17.78
N TYR A 95 -21.45 -1.81 16.91
CA TYR A 95 -20.81 -1.31 15.71
C TYR A 95 -20.97 0.20 15.57
N THR A 96 -19.90 0.86 15.11
CA THR A 96 -19.85 2.28 14.75
C THR A 96 -19.28 2.39 13.33
N ALA A 97 -19.88 3.24 12.49
CA ALA A 97 -19.44 3.44 11.12
C ALA A 97 -19.16 4.92 10.85
N CYS A 98 -18.11 5.19 10.09
CA CYS A 98 -17.66 6.51 9.69
C CYS A 98 -17.42 6.57 8.19
N THR A 99 -17.52 7.77 7.63
CA THR A 99 -16.90 8.09 6.34
C THR A 99 -15.87 9.19 6.52
N VAL A 100 -14.83 9.16 5.69
CA VAL A 100 -13.77 10.16 5.66
C VAL A 100 -13.64 10.66 4.23
N LYS A 101 -13.74 11.97 4.05
CA LYS A 101 -13.45 12.65 2.77
C LYS A 101 -12.13 13.38 2.90
N ALA A 102 -11.17 13.04 2.04
CA ALA A 102 -9.90 13.73 1.91
C ALA A 102 -10.03 14.79 0.79
N VAL A 103 -9.72 16.04 1.12
CA VAL A 103 -9.95 17.20 0.25
C VAL A 103 -8.66 17.95 0.01
N GLN A 104 -8.43 18.33 -1.25
CA GLN A 104 -7.40 19.28 -1.67
C GLN A 104 -7.99 20.27 -2.68
N LYS A 105 -7.66 21.56 -2.54
CA LYS A 105 -8.10 22.63 -3.47
C LYS A 105 -9.62 22.61 -3.74
N GLY A 106 -10.41 22.27 -2.72
CA GLY A 106 -11.87 22.16 -2.81
C GLY A 106 -12.41 20.86 -3.44
N ASN A 107 -11.55 19.96 -3.92
CA ASN A 107 -11.96 18.70 -4.54
C ASN A 107 -11.78 17.52 -3.59
N CYS A 108 -12.76 16.62 -3.54
CA CYS A 108 -12.64 15.34 -2.86
C CYS A 108 -11.70 14.44 -3.67
N ILE A 109 -10.49 14.21 -3.16
CA ILE A 109 -9.45 13.42 -3.83
C ILE A 109 -9.49 11.93 -3.46
N PHE A 110 -10.06 11.63 -2.29
CA PHE A 110 -10.18 10.28 -1.76
C PHE A 110 -11.37 10.21 -0.80
N ALA A 111 -12.09 9.10 -0.84
CA ALA A 111 -13.22 8.85 0.06
C ALA A 111 -13.12 7.45 0.65
N MET A 112 -13.35 7.33 1.96
CA MET A 112 -13.31 6.07 2.69
C MET A 112 -14.57 5.90 3.54
N THR A 113 -15.03 4.67 3.68
CA THR A 113 -15.98 4.25 4.72
C THR A 113 -15.31 3.20 5.58
N CYS A 114 -15.43 3.36 6.89
CA CYS A 114 -14.76 2.55 7.90
C CYS A 114 -15.78 2.04 8.92
N SER A 115 -15.59 0.80 9.38
CA SER A 115 -16.43 0.17 10.40
C SER A 115 -15.60 -0.30 11.59
N PHE A 116 -16.12 0.01 12.77
CA PHE A 116 -15.52 -0.25 14.07
C PHE A 116 -16.46 -1.13 14.87
N HIS A 117 -15.90 -2.03 15.66
CA HIS A 117 -16.68 -2.92 16.52
C HIS A 117 -16.05 -3.04 17.90
N ARG A 118 -16.87 -3.40 18.89
CA ARG A 118 -16.35 -3.87 20.17
C ARG A 118 -15.81 -5.29 20.00
N PRO A 119 -14.54 -5.57 20.35
CA PRO A 119 -13.96 -6.91 20.22
C PRO A 119 -14.74 -7.99 20.98
N GLU A 120 -14.89 -9.16 20.37
CA GLU A 120 -15.59 -10.32 20.96
C GLU A 120 -14.64 -11.55 20.99
N PRO A 121 -13.67 -11.62 21.92
CA PRO A 121 -12.53 -12.54 21.86
C PRO A 121 -12.87 -14.03 22.01
N HIS A 122 -14.10 -14.37 22.44
CA HIS A 122 -14.52 -15.75 22.70
C HIS A 122 -15.36 -16.37 21.57
N GLN A 123 -15.46 -15.69 20.42
CA GLN A 123 -16.18 -16.21 19.27
C GLN A 123 -15.39 -17.34 18.57
N PRO A 124 -16.06 -18.27 17.86
CA PRO A 124 -15.40 -19.29 17.07
C PRO A 124 -14.50 -18.69 15.98
N THR A 125 -13.34 -19.32 15.74
CA THR A 125 -12.37 -18.84 14.76
C THR A 125 -11.97 -19.93 13.76
N HIS A 126 -11.65 -19.50 12.54
CA HIS A 126 -10.94 -20.25 11.52
C HIS A 126 -10.15 -19.25 10.67
N GLN A 127 -9.10 -19.70 10.00
CA GLN A 127 -8.33 -18.86 9.08
C GLN A 127 -7.73 -19.71 7.97
N TRP A 128 -7.35 -19.07 6.86
CA TRP A 128 -6.45 -19.71 5.90
C TRP A 128 -5.08 -19.97 6.54
N PRO A 129 -4.43 -21.11 6.27
CA PRO A 129 -3.09 -21.37 6.75
C PRO A 129 -2.08 -20.39 6.13
N MET A 130 -1.06 -20.02 6.89
CA MET A 130 0.12 -19.35 6.33
C MET A 130 0.88 -20.31 5.41
N PRO A 131 1.41 -19.86 4.27
CA PRO A 131 2.33 -20.69 3.46
C PRO A 131 3.56 -21.11 4.25
N THR A 132 3.99 -22.37 4.13
CA THR A 132 5.05 -22.97 4.95
C THR A 132 6.40 -23.10 4.25
N ASP A 133 6.43 -23.16 2.93
CA ASP A 133 7.66 -23.26 2.13
C ASP A 133 8.20 -21.86 1.80
N LEU A 134 8.69 -21.16 2.83
CA LEU A 134 9.22 -19.81 2.72
C LEU A 134 10.50 -19.67 3.55
N PRO A 135 11.49 -18.90 3.07
CA PRO A 135 12.65 -18.55 3.89
C PRO A 135 12.21 -17.71 5.10
N HIS A 136 12.88 -17.94 6.24
CA HIS A 136 12.71 -17.08 7.41
C HIS A 136 13.11 -15.64 7.04
N PRO A 137 12.45 -14.59 7.59
CA PRO A 137 12.81 -13.21 7.26
C PRO A 137 14.29 -12.90 7.52
N ASP A 138 14.94 -13.52 8.50
CA ASP A 138 16.36 -13.32 8.77
C ASP A 138 17.28 -13.82 7.65
N ASP A 139 16.84 -14.81 6.88
CA ASP A 139 17.57 -15.34 5.72
C ASP A 139 17.30 -14.54 4.44
N CYS A 140 16.38 -13.59 4.48
CA CYS A 140 16.04 -12.73 3.36
C CYS A 140 16.80 -11.39 3.44
N PRO A 141 17.47 -10.94 2.36
CA PRO A 141 18.09 -9.62 2.32
C PRO A 141 17.02 -8.51 2.30
N LEU A 142 17.39 -7.34 2.81
CA LEU A 142 16.56 -6.15 2.66
C LEU A 142 16.49 -5.72 1.19
N GLN A 143 15.36 -5.15 0.79
CA GLN A 143 15.13 -4.78 -0.61
C GLN A 143 16.13 -3.71 -1.08
N GLU A 144 16.50 -2.76 -0.23
CA GLU A 144 17.55 -1.78 -0.52
C GLU A 144 18.92 -2.42 -0.78
N GLU A 145 19.28 -3.47 -0.03
CA GLU A 145 20.55 -4.19 -0.21
C GLU A 145 20.57 -4.94 -1.54
N VAL A 146 19.44 -5.54 -1.93
CA VAL A 146 19.29 -6.20 -3.24
C VAL A 146 19.52 -5.20 -4.38
N TYR A 147 18.95 -3.99 -4.28
CA TYR A 147 19.16 -2.95 -5.29
C TYR A 147 20.60 -2.43 -5.31
N GLU A 148 21.22 -2.19 -4.16
CA GLU A 148 22.62 -1.76 -4.07
C GLU A 148 23.59 -2.81 -4.63
N GLN A 149 23.37 -4.08 -4.29
CA GLN A 149 24.17 -5.18 -4.81
C GLN A 149 23.99 -5.29 -6.34
N GLY A 150 22.75 -5.26 -6.82
CA GLY A 150 22.46 -5.29 -8.26
C GLY A 150 23.15 -4.15 -9.02
N ALA A 151 23.13 -2.94 -8.47
CA ALA A 151 23.82 -1.78 -9.04
C ALA A 151 25.35 -1.92 -9.06
N ARG A 152 25.94 -2.79 -8.23
CA ARG A 152 27.39 -3.05 -8.21
C ARG A 152 27.79 -4.22 -9.10
N THR A 153 26.99 -5.28 -9.13
CA THR A 153 27.40 -6.58 -9.70
C THR A 153 26.81 -6.88 -11.06
N LEU A 154 25.66 -6.31 -11.41
CA LEU A 154 25.01 -6.58 -12.70
C LEU A 154 25.61 -5.72 -13.81
N ASN A 155 25.76 -6.32 -14.99
CA ASN A 155 26.14 -5.62 -16.21
C ASN A 155 24.90 -4.96 -16.85
N VAL A 156 24.53 -3.80 -16.32
CA VAL A 156 23.38 -2.99 -16.76
C VAL A 156 23.84 -1.63 -17.27
N SER A 157 22.98 -0.91 -18.00
CA SER A 157 23.32 0.44 -18.44
C SER A 157 23.43 1.41 -17.25
N ASP A 158 24.07 2.56 -17.44
CA ASP A 158 24.22 3.56 -16.38
C ASP A 158 22.86 4.08 -15.90
N GLU A 159 21.90 4.29 -16.79
CA GLU A 159 20.52 4.67 -16.42
C GLU A 159 19.86 3.63 -15.52
N GLU A 160 20.04 2.33 -15.82
CA GLU A 160 19.49 1.26 -14.99
C GLU A 160 20.18 1.17 -13.63
N ARG A 161 21.49 1.41 -13.59
CA ARG A 161 22.29 1.45 -12.36
C ARG A 161 21.84 2.59 -11.45
N GLU A 162 21.74 3.81 -11.99
CA GLU A 162 21.26 4.99 -11.26
C GLU A 162 19.87 4.76 -10.68
N ARG A 163 19.00 4.12 -11.45
CA ARG A 163 17.65 3.76 -11.01
C ARG A 163 17.65 2.75 -9.86
N MET A 164 18.50 1.73 -9.91
CA MET A 164 18.63 0.80 -8.79
C MET A 164 19.08 1.52 -7.52
N LEU A 165 20.07 2.42 -7.63
CA LEU A 165 20.53 3.22 -6.50
C LEU A 165 19.44 4.15 -5.96
N LEU A 166 18.62 4.74 -6.84
CA LEU A 166 17.46 5.54 -6.43
C LEU A 166 16.45 4.69 -5.64
N TYR A 167 16.10 3.49 -6.11
CA TYR A 167 15.19 2.60 -5.39
C TYR A 167 15.77 2.10 -4.07
N ALA A 168 17.08 1.85 -4.00
CA ALA A 168 17.75 1.56 -2.75
C ALA A 168 17.62 2.73 -1.76
N HIS A 169 17.87 3.95 -2.22
CA HIS A 169 17.73 5.16 -1.41
C HIS A 169 16.30 5.31 -0.87
N ASP A 170 15.28 5.22 -1.72
CA ASP A 170 13.87 5.29 -1.31
C ASP A 170 13.51 4.22 -0.27
N ARG A 171 13.94 2.96 -0.46
CA ARG A 171 13.63 1.87 0.49
C ARG A 171 14.38 2.01 1.81
N ARG A 172 15.61 2.51 1.79
CA ARG A 172 16.43 2.75 2.99
C ARG A 172 15.80 3.79 3.92
N HIS A 173 15.20 4.83 3.34
CA HIS A 173 14.55 5.92 4.10
C HIS A 173 13.04 5.69 4.31
N SER A 174 12.49 4.59 3.78
CA SER A 174 11.10 4.24 4.00
C SER A 174 10.86 3.77 5.45
N PRO A 175 9.75 4.17 6.08
CA PRO A 175 9.39 3.74 7.43
C PRO A 175 9.01 2.26 7.47
N ILE A 176 8.93 1.57 6.33
CA ILE A 176 8.69 0.13 6.24
C ILE A 176 9.91 -0.56 5.65
N ALA A 177 10.50 -1.47 6.42
CA ALA A 177 11.48 -2.43 5.92
C ALA A 177 10.78 -3.51 5.08
N VAL A 178 11.37 -3.88 3.95
CA VAL A 178 10.80 -4.84 3.01
C VAL A 178 11.84 -5.90 2.68
N LYS A 179 11.44 -7.17 2.76
CA LYS A 179 12.22 -8.31 2.26
C LYS A 179 11.34 -9.16 1.35
N LEU A 180 11.92 -9.66 0.27
CA LEU A 180 11.20 -10.53 -0.66
C LEU A 180 11.25 -11.97 -0.16
N ALA A 181 10.08 -12.55 0.12
CA ALA A 181 9.96 -13.95 0.56
C ALA A 181 9.79 -14.91 -0.62
N LYS A 182 8.97 -14.53 -1.61
CA LYS A 182 8.71 -15.34 -2.80
C LYS A 182 8.42 -14.48 -4.02
N ARG A 183 9.05 -14.80 -5.16
CA ARG A 183 8.66 -14.28 -6.48
C ARG A 183 7.68 -15.26 -7.13
N PRO A 184 6.77 -14.76 -8.00
CA PRO A 184 6.04 -15.65 -8.89
C PRO A 184 7.01 -16.46 -9.75
N ALA A 185 6.60 -17.67 -10.14
CA ALA A 185 7.36 -18.52 -11.06
C ALA A 185 7.61 -17.80 -12.41
N THR A 186 8.62 -18.21 -13.16
CA THR A 186 9.16 -17.49 -14.33
C THR A 186 8.14 -17.24 -15.44
N LYS A 187 8.50 -16.33 -16.34
CA LYS A 187 7.76 -15.86 -17.53
C LYS A 187 7.16 -16.95 -18.44
N GLU A 188 7.56 -18.22 -18.32
CA GLU A 188 7.07 -19.30 -19.18
C GLU A 188 5.81 -20.00 -18.64
N ALA A 189 5.47 -19.86 -17.37
CA ALA A 189 4.32 -20.55 -16.74
C ALA A 189 3.14 -19.58 -16.57
N TYR A 190 2.41 -19.30 -17.64
CA TYR A 190 1.16 -18.54 -17.59
C TYR A 190 -0.05 -19.36 -17.10
N ASP A 191 0.17 -20.63 -16.73
CA ASP A 191 -0.91 -21.55 -16.36
C ASP A 191 -1.35 -21.42 -14.89
N GLU A 192 -0.58 -20.75 -14.02
CA GLU A 192 -0.99 -20.45 -12.64
C GLU A 192 -0.71 -18.98 -12.27
N PRO A 193 -1.69 -18.25 -11.69
CA PRO A 193 -1.46 -16.89 -11.19
C PRO A 193 -0.38 -16.91 -10.10
N GLY A 194 0.83 -16.47 -10.45
CA GLY A 194 1.95 -16.54 -9.51
C GLY A 194 1.73 -15.67 -8.27
N THR A 195 1.93 -16.25 -7.09
CA THR A 195 1.89 -15.54 -5.81
C THR A 195 3.19 -14.75 -5.58
N THR A 196 3.06 -13.47 -5.21
CA THR A 196 4.19 -12.65 -4.71
C THR A 196 4.07 -12.49 -3.21
N MET A 197 5.18 -12.66 -2.47
CA MET A 197 5.16 -12.54 -1.02
C MET A 197 6.32 -11.68 -0.51
N TYR A 198 6.02 -10.75 0.40
CA TYR A 198 7.04 -9.95 1.10
C TYR A 198 6.90 -10.06 2.61
N TRP A 199 8.03 -10.03 3.30
CA TRP A 199 8.08 -9.67 4.71
C TRP A 199 8.12 -8.15 4.82
N LEU A 200 7.23 -7.59 5.63
CA LEU A 200 7.07 -6.16 5.88
C LEU A 200 7.17 -5.89 7.37
N ARG A 201 7.89 -4.84 7.77
CA ARG A 201 8.03 -4.45 9.18
C ARG A 201 8.18 -2.94 9.29
N ALA A 202 7.45 -2.31 10.19
CA ALA A 202 7.61 -0.89 10.43
C ALA A 202 8.90 -0.60 11.24
N ARG A 203 9.60 0.46 10.86
CA ARG A 203 10.83 0.93 11.50
C ARG A 203 10.49 1.90 12.62
N GLY A 204 11.32 1.88 13.67
CA GLY A 204 11.21 2.82 14.78
C GLY A 204 9.87 2.75 15.52
N VAL A 205 9.24 1.57 15.56
CA VAL A 205 8.03 1.35 16.35
C VAL A 205 8.45 1.29 17.82
N GLY A 206 8.10 2.33 18.58
CA GLY A 206 8.15 2.30 20.03
C GLY A 206 6.91 1.61 20.60
N HIS A 207 6.50 1.99 21.81
CA HIS A 207 5.21 1.60 22.34
C HIS A 207 4.10 2.43 21.68
N LEU A 208 3.26 1.79 20.87
CA LEU A 208 2.14 2.42 20.18
C LEU A 208 0.82 1.81 20.63
N GLU A 209 -0.24 2.60 20.55
CA GLU A 209 -1.59 2.10 20.83
C GLU A 209 -2.00 1.02 19.80
N PRO A 210 -2.73 -0.03 20.20
CA PRO A 210 -3.13 -1.12 19.29
C PRO A 210 -3.88 -0.64 18.04
N SER A 211 -4.65 0.45 18.15
CA SER A 211 -5.36 1.04 17.01
C SER A 211 -4.42 1.67 15.98
N PHE A 212 -3.27 2.19 16.43
CA PHE A 212 -2.25 2.77 15.56
C PHE A 212 -1.57 1.69 14.71
N HIS A 213 -1.36 0.49 15.25
CA HIS A 213 -0.86 -0.64 14.47
C HIS A 213 -1.76 -1.00 13.29
N LYS A 214 -3.09 -0.88 13.42
CA LYS A 214 -4.00 -1.06 12.27
C LYS A 214 -3.87 0.05 11.23
N CYS A 215 -3.51 1.27 11.64
CA CYS A 215 -3.14 2.34 10.70
C CYS A 215 -1.82 2.01 9.99
N ILE A 216 -0.83 1.44 10.68
CA ILE A 216 0.41 0.97 10.07
C ILE A 216 0.13 -0.16 9.05
N VAL A 217 -0.73 -1.12 9.39
CA VAL A 217 -1.19 -2.17 8.47
C VAL A 217 -1.81 -1.56 7.21
N ALA A 218 -2.64 -0.52 7.35
CA ALA A 218 -3.23 0.18 6.22
C ALA A 218 -2.21 0.95 5.35
N TYR A 219 -1.09 1.37 5.93
CA TYR A 219 0.02 1.97 5.18
C TYR A 219 0.78 0.91 4.36
N LEU A 220 1.18 -0.18 5.01
CA LEU A 220 1.99 -1.23 4.39
C LEU A 220 1.20 -2.09 3.40
N SER A 221 -0.14 -2.15 3.49
CA SER A 221 -0.97 -2.97 2.61
C SER A 221 -0.98 -2.49 1.15
N ASP A 222 -0.69 -1.21 0.90
CA ASP A 222 -0.61 -0.65 -0.47
C ASP A 222 0.82 -0.77 -1.05
N LEU A 223 1.82 -1.22 -0.27
CA LEU A 223 3.18 -1.39 -0.76
C LEU A 223 3.29 -2.55 -1.76
N ALA A 224 3.74 -2.22 -2.98
CA ALA A 224 3.95 -3.16 -4.08
C ALA A 224 2.71 -3.99 -4.50
N PHE A 225 1.51 -3.61 -4.05
CA PHE A 225 0.30 -4.43 -4.14
C PHE A 225 -0.24 -4.51 -5.58
N ILE A 226 -0.74 -3.40 -6.14
CA ILE A 226 -1.25 -3.39 -7.54
C ILE A 226 -0.20 -3.81 -8.58
N GLY A 227 1.08 -3.61 -8.27
CA GLY A 227 2.20 -4.06 -9.10
C GLY A 227 2.24 -5.58 -9.33
N VAL A 228 1.59 -6.38 -8.47
CA VAL A 228 1.41 -7.83 -8.67
C VAL A 228 0.56 -8.10 -9.91
N SER A 229 -0.50 -7.33 -10.14
CA SER A 229 -1.35 -7.51 -11.33
C SER A 229 -0.64 -7.13 -12.62
N ALA A 230 0.15 -6.04 -12.62
CA ALA A 230 0.98 -5.69 -13.76
C ALA A 230 1.98 -6.81 -14.12
N LYS A 231 2.60 -7.43 -13.12
CA LYS A 231 3.53 -8.57 -13.34
C LYS A 231 2.81 -9.80 -13.87
N ALA A 232 1.59 -10.08 -13.40
CA ALA A 232 0.81 -11.25 -13.83
C ALA A 232 0.51 -11.24 -15.34
N VAL A 233 0.39 -10.05 -15.95
CA VAL A 233 0.26 -9.89 -17.42
C VAL A 233 1.57 -9.50 -18.11
N ASN A 234 2.71 -9.79 -17.47
CA ASN A 234 4.05 -9.55 -18.00
C ASN A 234 4.28 -8.08 -18.43
N LEU A 235 3.67 -7.13 -17.72
CA LEU A 235 3.96 -5.72 -17.87
C LEU A 235 5.10 -5.32 -16.94
N SER A 236 5.99 -4.49 -17.47
CA SER A 236 7.07 -3.90 -16.69
C SER A 236 7.37 -2.49 -17.17
N ASN A 237 7.88 -1.65 -16.27
CA ASN A 237 8.32 -0.30 -16.62
C ASN A 237 9.42 -0.27 -17.70
N PHE A 238 10.10 -1.41 -17.91
CA PHE A 238 11.22 -1.57 -18.84
C PHE A 238 10.90 -2.51 -20.01
N GLY A 239 9.67 -3.01 -20.08
CA GLY A 239 9.23 -3.80 -21.22
C GLY A 239 9.29 -2.95 -22.49
N LYS A 240 9.41 -3.61 -23.64
CA LYS A 240 9.03 -2.98 -24.91
C LYS A 240 7.54 -3.19 -25.12
N PRO A 241 6.85 -2.33 -25.88
CA PRO A 241 5.49 -2.64 -26.33
C PRO A 241 5.39 -4.07 -26.89
N PRO A 242 4.31 -4.82 -26.60
CA PRO A 242 3.16 -4.46 -25.76
C PRO A 242 3.39 -4.71 -24.25
N ASN A 243 4.57 -5.14 -23.82
CA ASN A 243 4.90 -5.47 -22.43
C ASN A 243 5.36 -4.28 -21.58
N ARG A 244 5.33 -3.06 -22.13
CA ARG A 244 5.68 -1.84 -21.40
C ARG A 244 4.49 -1.36 -20.58
N LEU A 245 4.69 -1.09 -19.29
CA LEU A 245 3.65 -0.54 -18.41
C LEU A 245 3.49 0.96 -18.70
N ALA A 246 2.37 1.36 -19.31
CA ALA A 246 2.06 2.75 -19.64
C ALA A 246 1.43 3.51 -18.46
N MET A 247 0.54 2.84 -17.73
CA MET A 247 -0.17 3.44 -16.61
C MET A 247 -0.47 2.41 -15.53
N MET A 248 -0.19 2.79 -14.29
CA MET A 248 -0.58 2.06 -13.10
C MET A 248 -1.06 3.04 -12.04
N SER A 249 -2.26 2.82 -11.50
CA SER A 249 -2.83 3.66 -10.44
C SER A 249 -3.85 2.85 -9.65
N SER A 250 -3.87 3.01 -8.32
CA SER A 250 -4.94 2.46 -7.48
C SER A 250 -6.28 3.13 -7.81
N LEU A 251 -7.36 2.35 -7.84
CA LEU A 251 -8.74 2.84 -7.97
C LEU A 251 -9.46 2.76 -6.63
N ASP A 252 -9.34 1.62 -5.96
CA ASP A 252 -9.89 1.39 -4.63
C ASP A 252 -8.87 0.66 -3.72
N HIS A 253 -9.23 0.51 -2.44
CA HIS A 253 -8.54 -0.39 -1.51
C HIS A 253 -9.51 -0.79 -0.40
N SER A 254 -9.50 -2.05 -0.02
CA SER A 254 -10.32 -2.56 1.08
C SER A 254 -9.47 -3.41 2.02
N ILE A 255 -9.70 -3.28 3.33
CA ILE A 255 -9.00 -4.04 4.36
C ILE A 255 -10.02 -4.56 5.36
N TRP A 256 -9.85 -5.81 5.79
CA TRP A 256 -10.54 -6.41 6.92
C TRP A 256 -9.52 -6.87 7.96
N PHE A 257 -9.65 -6.40 9.19
CA PHE A 257 -8.74 -6.67 10.30
C PHE A 257 -9.36 -7.71 11.24
N TYR A 258 -8.60 -8.77 11.54
CA TYR A 258 -9.06 -9.88 12.38
C TYR A 258 -8.30 -10.01 13.70
N ASP A 259 -7.17 -9.32 13.83
CA ASP A 259 -6.39 -9.30 15.07
C ASP A 259 -6.41 -7.91 15.74
N HIS A 260 -6.51 -7.91 17.06
CA HIS A 260 -6.50 -6.72 17.90
C HIS A 260 -5.13 -6.45 18.53
N ASN A 261 -4.24 -7.44 18.53
CA ASN A 261 -2.92 -7.37 19.14
C ASN A 261 -1.81 -7.41 18.08
N ILE A 262 -2.06 -6.77 16.93
CA ILE A 262 -1.10 -6.74 15.82
C ILE A 262 0.08 -5.88 16.24
N GLU A 263 1.28 -6.45 16.22
CA GLU A 263 2.52 -5.71 16.40
C GLU A 263 3.20 -5.54 15.04
N CYS A 264 3.39 -4.28 14.64
CA CYS A 264 4.01 -3.94 13.35
C CYS A 264 5.51 -3.69 13.48
N GLY A 265 6.04 -3.73 14.70
CA GLY A 265 7.48 -3.77 14.97
C GLY A 265 8.09 -5.13 14.64
N ASP A 266 7.27 -6.18 14.53
CA ASP A 266 7.65 -7.51 14.08
C ASP A 266 7.36 -7.69 12.58
N TRP A 267 7.93 -8.75 11.98
CA TRP A 267 7.72 -9.03 10.56
C TRP A 267 6.30 -9.56 10.31
N LEU A 268 5.63 -9.00 9.31
CA LEU A 268 4.38 -9.49 8.76
C LEU A 268 4.60 -10.02 7.35
N LEU A 269 4.09 -11.22 7.04
CA LEU A 269 4.08 -11.77 5.69
C LEU A 269 2.87 -11.24 4.93
N HIS A 270 3.09 -10.49 3.85
CA HIS A 270 2.05 -10.10 2.92
C HIS A 270 2.06 -11.03 1.70
N VAL A 271 1.06 -11.90 1.62
CA VAL A 271 0.82 -12.82 0.50
C VAL A 271 -0.11 -12.14 -0.49
N MET A 272 0.31 -11.97 -1.74
CA MET A 272 -0.43 -11.21 -2.75
C MET A 272 -0.57 -11.97 -4.07
N GLU A 273 -1.78 -11.96 -4.64
CA GLU A 273 -2.17 -12.70 -5.83
C GLU A 273 -3.03 -11.84 -6.75
N SER A 274 -2.89 -12.00 -8.06
CA SER A 274 -3.71 -11.28 -9.05
C SER A 274 -4.67 -12.25 -9.74
N PRO A 275 -5.92 -12.40 -9.27
CA PRO A 275 -6.87 -13.34 -9.84
C PRO A 275 -7.31 -12.99 -11.27
N VAL A 276 -7.31 -11.70 -11.64
CA VAL A 276 -7.72 -11.26 -12.98
C VAL A 276 -7.07 -9.93 -13.34
N ALA A 277 -6.73 -9.80 -14.62
CA ALA A 277 -6.40 -8.53 -15.25
C ALA A 277 -7.04 -8.48 -16.65
N GLY A 278 -7.62 -7.35 -17.01
CA GLY A 278 -8.37 -7.20 -18.25
C GLY A 278 -8.97 -5.81 -18.38
N SER A 279 -9.28 -5.41 -19.62
CA SER A 279 -9.93 -4.12 -19.91
C SER A 279 -9.22 -2.90 -19.30
N GLY A 280 -7.88 -2.95 -19.23
CA GLY A 280 -7.04 -1.89 -18.68
C GLY A 280 -7.07 -1.77 -17.15
N ARG A 281 -7.52 -2.82 -16.45
CA ARG A 281 -7.55 -2.92 -14.98
C ARG A 281 -6.95 -4.24 -14.51
N GLY A 282 -6.59 -4.28 -13.24
CA GLY A 282 -6.07 -5.46 -12.56
C GLY A 282 -6.59 -5.53 -11.13
N LEU A 283 -7.01 -6.73 -10.71
CA LEU A 283 -7.42 -7.00 -9.33
C LEU A 283 -6.29 -7.71 -8.59
N VAL A 284 -6.02 -7.29 -7.35
CA VAL A 284 -5.10 -7.97 -6.45
C VAL A 284 -5.81 -8.28 -5.14
N HIS A 285 -5.54 -9.48 -4.62
CA HIS A 285 -6.00 -9.96 -3.33
C HIS A 285 -4.79 -10.23 -2.44
N GLY A 286 -4.89 -9.86 -1.17
CA GLY A 286 -3.79 -9.95 -0.21
C GLY A 286 -4.22 -10.51 1.14
N ARG A 287 -3.26 -11.16 1.81
CA ARG A 287 -3.41 -11.75 3.14
C ARG A 287 -2.16 -11.44 3.96
N LEU A 288 -2.33 -10.89 5.16
CA LEU A 288 -1.25 -10.51 6.06
C LEU A 288 -1.19 -11.47 7.25
N TYR A 289 -0.02 -12.05 7.49
CA TYR A 289 0.20 -13.00 8.58
C TYR A 289 1.31 -12.52 9.51
N THR A 290 1.23 -12.85 10.81
CA THR A 290 2.42 -12.79 11.69
C THR A 290 3.41 -13.90 11.33
N GLN A 291 4.63 -13.85 11.87
CA GLN A 291 5.63 -14.91 11.70
C GLN A 291 5.15 -16.28 12.22
N GLU A 292 4.32 -16.28 13.26
CA GLU A 292 3.70 -17.46 13.86
C GLU A 292 2.52 -18.00 13.04
N GLY A 293 2.17 -17.33 11.93
CA GLY A 293 1.14 -17.76 11.00
C GLY A 293 -0.27 -17.33 11.33
N LYS A 294 -0.48 -16.38 12.25
CA LYS A 294 -1.81 -15.82 12.53
C LYS A 294 -2.22 -14.85 11.42
N LEU A 295 -3.39 -15.06 10.81
CA LEU A 295 -3.94 -14.14 9.80
C LEU A 295 -4.46 -12.87 10.48
N VAL A 296 -3.81 -11.73 10.25
CA VAL A 296 -4.13 -10.47 10.92
C VAL A 296 -5.03 -9.56 10.08
N ALA A 297 -4.90 -9.62 8.74
CA ALA A 297 -5.72 -8.84 7.84
C ALA A 297 -5.85 -9.49 6.46
N VAL A 298 -6.95 -9.15 5.76
CA VAL A 298 -7.20 -9.48 4.35
C VAL A 298 -7.39 -8.19 3.59
N THR A 299 -6.85 -8.13 2.37
CA THR A 299 -6.83 -6.92 1.54
C THR A 299 -7.29 -7.21 0.12
N THR A 300 -7.91 -6.23 -0.53
CA THR A 300 -8.27 -6.28 -1.96
C THR A 300 -8.12 -4.89 -2.57
N GLN A 301 -7.65 -4.83 -3.81
CA GLN A 301 -7.48 -3.60 -4.58
C GLN A 301 -7.64 -3.86 -6.07
N GLU A 302 -8.49 -3.08 -6.73
CA GLU A 302 -8.46 -2.90 -8.17
C GLU A 302 -7.66 -1.64 -8.52
N GLY A 303 -6.92 -1.70 -9.62
CA GLY A 303 -6.21 -0.55 -10.15
C GLY A 303 -6.24 -0.51 -11.66
N VAL A 304 -5.98 0.68 -12.21
CA VAL A 304 -5.64 0.83 -13.63
C VAL A 304 -4.32 0.10 -13.86
N VAL A 305 -4.30 -0.79 -14.85
CA VAL A 305 -3.10 -1.51 -15.29
C VAL A 305 -3.14 -1.53 -16.82
N ARG A 306 -2.31 -0.71 -17.47
CA ARG A 306 -2.35 -0.53 -18.93
C ARG A 306 -0.99 -0.74 -19.56
N ALA A 307 -0.99 -1.54 -20.62
CA ALA A 307 0.12 -1.66 -21.55
C ALA A 307 0.28 -0.38 -22.40
N GLU A 308 1.52 -0.08 -22.78
CA GLU A 308 1.79 0.76 -23.94
C GLU A 308 1.55 -0.09 -25.19
N LEU A 309 0.55 0.30 -25.98
CA LEU A 309 0.25 -0.36 -27.24
C LEU A 309 1.06 0.30 -28.35
N GLU A 310 1.66 -0.48 -29.25
CA GLU A 310 2.09 0.05 -30.54
C GLU A 310 0.82 0.51 -31.26
N GLY A 311 0.69 1.81 -31.50
CA GLY A 311 -0.50 2.34 -32.14
C GLY A 311 -0.69 1.74 -33.55
N PRO A 312 -1.92 1.69 -34.10
CA PRO A 312 -2.04 1.60 -35.54
C PRO A 312 -1.25 2.76 -36.16
N GLN A 313 -0.51 2.49 -37.25
CA GLN A 313 -0.08 3.57 -38.12
C GLN A 313 -1.30 4.43 -38.39
N SER A 314 -1.28 5.67 -37.90
CA SER A 314 -2.16 6.72 -38.36
C SER A 314 -1.96 6.86 -39.87
N LYS A 315 -2.70 6.08 -40.65
CA LYS A 315 -3.08 6.45 -41.99
C LYS A 315 -4.45 7.08 -41.87
N ALA A 316 -4.41 8.41 -41.73
CA ALA A 316 -5.47 9.27 -42.17
C ALA A 316 -5.94 8.89 -43.59
N LYS A 317 -7.21 9.25 -43.88
CA LYS A 317 -8.04 9.09 -45.09
C LYS A 317 -9.08 7.96 -44.91
N LEU A 318 -10.38 8.22 -44.92
CA LEU A 318 -11.21 9.34 -45.39
C LEU A 318 -12.32 9.64 -44.37
#